data_AF-A0A7C1A1W8-F1
#
_entry.id   AF-A0A7C1A1W8-F1
#
_cell.length_a   1.000
_cell.length_b   1.000
_cell.length_c   1.000
_cell.angle_alpha   90.00
_cell.angle_beta   90.00
_cell.angle_gamma   90.00
#
_symmetry.space_group_name_H-M   'P 1'
#
loop_
_entity.id
_entity.type
_entity.pdbx_description
1 polymer ?
#
loop_
_entity_poly.entity_id
_entity_poly.type
_entity_poly.pdbx_seq_one_letter_code
_entity_poly.pdbx_strand_id
1 'polypeptide(L)'
;MQLRVRLNEPAQAGLAWVQTLLARHDTARLEWVRIDHGSPRYRGVYGWCHLPTRERPTFRIACKLPGPFPTSTTTRRPPLYRAADGSFPPLPGGCRCGARLCDPRSGREWIQVRGRTRLADLDQALVWIFTHEAFHFLRATRQVPGRNTEIEADTWADAQLAAFRAARRGQDSGRVIEDPE
;
A
#
# COMPACT_ATOMS: atom_id res chain seq x y z
N MET A 1 10.64 -1.30 -18.95
CA MET A 1 10.88 -2.04 -17.68
C MET A 1 10.23 -3.42 -17.78
N GLN A 2 10.90 -4.49 -17.33
CA GLN A 2 10.31 -5.83 -17.28
C GLN A 2 9.83 -6.12 -15.84
N LEU A 3 8.51 -6.29 -15.66
CA LEU A 3 7.91 -6.73 -14.40
C LEU A 3 8.22 -8.22 -14.20
N ARG A 4 8.93 -8.58 -13.12
CA ARG A 4 9.24 -9.97 -12.80
C ARG A 4 8.31 -10.47 -11.69
N VAL A 5 7.33 -11.25 -12.07
CA VAL A 5 6.39 -11.88 -11.13
C VAL A 5 6.82 -13.33 -10.92
N ARG A 6 7.03 -13.73 -9.66
CA ARG A 6 7.24 -15.11 -9.26
C ARG A 6 6.16 -15.50 -8.26
N LEU A 7 5.01 -15.92 -8.78
CA LEU A 7 3.90 -16.39 -7.97
C LEU A 7 3.54 -17.84 -8.35
N ASN A 8 3.37 -18.69 -7.35
CA ASN A 8 2.89 -20.07 -7.54
C ASN A 8 1.35 -20.12 -7.60
N GLU A 9 0.68 -19.08 -7.12
CA GLU A 9 -0.77 -18.93 -7.18
C GLU A 9 -1.17 -17.72 -8.04
N PRO A 10 -2.30 -17.81 -8.75
CA PRO A 10 -2.81 -16.73 -9.60
C PRO A 10 -3.23 -15.47 -8.82
N ALA A 11 -2.74 -14.30 -9.24
CA ALA A 11 -3.19 -12.98 -8.78
C ALA A 11 -3.41 -12.05 -9.99
N GLN A 12 -4.08 -12.56 -11.04
CA GLN A 12 -4.14 -11.89 -12.35
C GLN A 12 -4.84 -10.54 -12.28
N ALA A 13 -5.93 -10.42 -11.52
CA ALA A 13 -6.68 -9.16 -11.45
C ALA A 13 -5.84 -8.07 -10.76
N GLY A 14 -5.17 -8.42 -9.66
CA GLY A 14 -4.24 -7.53 -8.98
C GLY A 14 -3.03 -7.18 -9.83
N LEU A 15 -2.50 -8.15 -10.60
CA LEU A 15 -1.39 -7.93 -11.51
C LEU A 15 -1.77 -6.96 -12.64
N ALA A 16 -2.94 -7.15 -13.26
CA ALA A 16 -3.45 -6.27 -14.31
C ALA A 16 -3.66 -4.84 -13.79
N TRP A 17 -4.17 -4.70 -12.55
CA TRP A 17 -4.28 -3.40 -11.89
C TRP A 17 -2.92 -2.72 -11.73
N VAL A 18 -1.93 -3.44 -11.20
CA VAL A 18 -0.56 -2.94 -10.99
C VAL A 18 0.10 -2.54 -12.31
N GLN A 19 -0.06 -3.35 -13.37
CA GLN A 19 0.46 -3.02 -14.70
C GLN A 19 -0.20 -1.76 -15.27
N THR A 20 -1.51 -1.62 -15.13
CA THR A 20 -2.26 -0.43 -15.57
C THR A 20 -1.81 0.82 -14.84
N LEU A 21 -1.59 0.72 -13.52
CA LEU A 21 -1.08 1.80 -12.71
C LEU A 21 0.33 2.22 -13.17
N LEU A 22 1.25 1.26 -13.33
CA LEU A 22 2.61 1.54 -13.80
C LEU A 22 2.64 2.18 -15.19
N ALA A 23 1.75 1.78 -16.10
CA ALA A 23 1.67 2.32 -17.46
C ALA A 23 1.28 3.81 -17.50
N ARG A 24 0.70 4.36 -16.42
CA ARG A 24 0.32 5.78 -16.31
C ARG A 24 1.45 6.68 -15.79
N HIS A 25 2.59 6.10 -15.45
CA HIS A 25 3.69 6.79 -14.79
C HIS A 25 5.01 6.60 -15.55
N ASP A 26 5.91 7.56 -15.40
CA ASP A 26 7.28 7.43 -15.89
C ASP A 26 8.02 6.39 -15.03
N THR A 27 8.39 5.27 -15.66
CA THR A 27 9.11 4.16 -15.03
C THR A 27 10.56 4.07 -15.48
N ALA A 28 11.11 5.08 -16.15
CA ALA A 28 12.48 5.06 -16.68
C ALA A 28 13.56 4.83 -15.61
N ARG A 29 13.31 5.29 -14.37
CA ARG A 29 14.21 5.11 -13.22
C ARG A 29 13.92 3.86 -12.39
N LEU A 30 12.92 3.06 -12.76
CA LEU A 30 12.57 1.83 -12.06
C LEU A 30 13.22 0.64 -12.79
N GLU A 31 14.26 0.08 -12.19
CA GLU A 31 15.05 -0.99 -12.80
C GLU A 31 14.26 -2.30 -12.86
N TRP A 32 13.62 -2.66 -11.75
CA TRP A 32 12.76 -3.82 -11.69
C TRP A 32 11.69 -3.70 -10.59
N VAL A 33 10.64 -4.47 -10.79
CA VAL A 33 9.64 -4.82 -9.80
C VAL A 33 9.67 -6.34 -9.64
N ARG A 34 9.72 -6.80 -8.39
CA ARG A 34 9.74 -8.21 -8.01
C ARG A 34 8.61 -8.50 -7.04
N ILE A 35 7.79 -9.50 -7.37
CA ILE A 35 6.69 -9.96 -6.53
C ILE A 35 6.93 -11.45 -6.26
N ASP A 36 7.04 -11.85 -4.99
CA ASP A 36 7.17 -13.23 -4.54
C ASP A 36 6.06 -13.61 -3.55
N HIS A 37 5.77 -14.90 -3.41
CA HIS A 37 4.96 -15.42 -2.29
C HIS A 37 5.66 -15.24 -0.93
N GLY A 38 6.95 -14.94 -0.89
CA GLY A 38 7.69 -14.87 0.38
C GLY A 38 7.84 -16.24 1.03
N SER A 39 7.89 -16.30 2.36
CA SER A 39 8.03 -17.55 3.13
C SER A 39 6.79 -17.75 4.00
N PRO A 40 6.23 -18.97 4.08
CA PRO A 40 5.06 -19.27 4.90
C PRO A 40 5.30 -19.10 6.41
N ARG A 41 6.55 -18.88 6.83
CA ARG A 41 6.90 -18.52 8.22
C ARG A 41 6.44 -17.12 8.62
N TYR A 42 6.26 -16.23 7.64
CA TYR A 42 5.80 -14.86 7.87
C TYR A 42 4.31 -14.75 7.52
N ARG A 43 3.58 -13.88 8.21
CA ARG A 43 2.13 -13.69 7.99
C ARG A 43 1.83 -12.31 7.45
N GLY A 44 0.97 -12.22 6.44
CA GLY A 44 0.50 -10.95 5.90
C GLY A 44 1.18 -10.57 4.59
N VAL A 45 1.59 -9.31 4.47
CA VAL A 45 2.25 -8.75 3.29
C VAL A 45 3.41 -7.86 3.72
N TYR A 46 4.48 -7.84 2.91
CA TYR A 46 5.67 -7.03 3.18
C TYR A 46 6.24 -6.51 1.87
N GLY A 47 6.83 -5.33 1.90
CA GLY A 47 7.43 -4.75 0.72
C GLY A 47 8.55 -3.79 1.09
N TRP A 48 9.35 -3.45 0.08
CA TRP A 48 10.36 -2.41 0.17
C TRP A 48 10.55 -1.73 -1.19
N CYS A 49 10.60 -0.40 -1.16
CA CYS A 49 11.16 0.44 -2.21
C CYS A 49 12.64 0.72 -1.92
N HIS A 50 13.54 0.15 -2.73
CA HIS A 50 14.95 0.48 -2.69
C HIS A 50 15.18 1.83 -3.38
N LEU A 51 15.50 2.85 -2.58
CA LEU A 51 15.90 4.17 -3.08
C LEU A 51 17.24 4.09 -3.83
N PRO A 52 17.45 4.99 -4.82
CA PRO A 52 18.71 5.05 -5.55
C PRO A 52 19.86 5.48 -4.65
N THR A 53 21.04 4.92 -4.89
CA THR A 53 22.32 5.34 -4.29
C THR A 53 23.25 5.87 -5.39
N ARG A 54 24.44 6.36 -5.01
CA ARG A 54 25.45 6.81 -5.98
C ARG A 54 25.91 5.66 -6.88
N GLU A 55 26.06 4.47 -6.33
CA GLU A 55 26.51 3.26 -7.04
C GLU A 55 25.38 2.62 -7.86
N ARG A 56 24.12 2.85 -7.48
CA ARG A 56 22.93 2.32 -8.16
C ARG A 56 21.87 3.41 -8.29
N PRO A 57 21.86 4.19 -9.38
CA PRO A 57 21.02 5.38 -9.54
C PRO A 57 19.54 5.10 -9.86
N THR A 58 19.11 3.84 -9.74
CA THR A 58 17.78 3.32 -10.05
C THR A 58 17.01 2.87 -8.81
N PHE A 59 15.68 2.91 -8.91
CA PHE A 59 14.76 2.37 -7.92
C PHE A 59 14.46 0.90 -8.19
N ARG A 60 14.13 0.16 -7.14
CA ARG A 60 13.68 -1.24 -7.24
C ARG A 60 12.56 -1.48 -6.22
N ILE A 61 11.52 -2.22 -6.61
CA ILE A 61 10.39 -2.54 -5.73
C ILE A 61 10.32 -4.05 -5.51
N ALA A 62 10.35 -4.48 -4.26
CA ALA A 62 10.18 -5.88 -3.87
C ALA A 62 8.93 -6.04 -3.01
N CYS A 63 8.06 -6.97 -3.36
CA CYS A 63 6.85 -7.31 -2.61
C CYS A 63 6.82 -8.80 -2.27
N LYS A 64 6.36 -9.13 -1.06
CA LYS A 64 6.21 -10.50 -0.54
C LYS A 64 4.79 -10.71 -0.02
N LEU A 65 4.15 -11.80 -0.44
CA LEU A 65 2.73 -12.11 -0.20
C LEU A 65 2.50 -13.47 0.50
N PRO A 66 3.06 -13.71 1.71
CA PRO A 66 3.05 -15.04 2.31
C PRO A 66 1.71 -15.57 2.83
N GLY A 67 0.67 -14.74 2.90
CA GLY A 67 -0.63 -15.17 3.40
C GLY A 67 -0.57 -15.67 4.86
N PRO A 68 -1.46 -16.58 5.29
CA PRO A 68 -2.68 -17.00 4.59
C PRO A 68 -3.68 -15.84 4.44
N PHE A 69 -4.60 -15.96 3.49
CA PHE A 69 -5.69 -14.99 3.28
C PHE A 69 -7.03 -15.59 3.72
N PRO A 70 -7.98 -14.80 4.26
CA PRO A 70 -7.90 -13.35 4.48
C PRO A 70 -6.91 -12.99 5.60
N THR A 71 -6.24 -11.86 5.44
CA THR A 71 -5.32 -11.31 6.45
C THR A 71 -5.61 -9.84 6.74
N SER A 72 -4.84 -9.24 7.62
CA SER A 72 -4.85 -7.79 7.77
C SER A 72 -3.46 -7.26 8.02
N THR A 73 -3.19 -6.10 7.44
CA THR A 73 -1.99 -5.33 7.72
C THR A 73 -2.32 -4.15 8.63
N THR A 74 -1.36 -3.77 9.47
CA THR A 74 -1.46 -2.57 10.29
C THR A 74 -1.06 -1.38 9.44
N THR A 75 -1.87 -0.34 9.42
CA THR A 75 -1.59 0.88 8.65
C THR A 75 -1.34 2.05 9.58
N ARG A 76 -0.46 2.97 9.19
CA ARG A 76 -0.21 4.22 9.89
C ARG A 76 -1.21 5.26 9.41
N ARG A 77 -1.75 6.02 10.36
CA ARG A 77 -2.71 7.10 10.10
C ARG A 77 -2.12 8.44 10.54
N PRO A 78 -2.68 9.56 10.06
CA PRO A 78 -2.32 10.87 10.59
C PRO A 78 -2.38 10.88 12.13
N PRO A 79 -1.36 11.42 12.81
CA PRO A 79 -1.32 11.45 14.26
C PRO A 79 -2.34 12.43 14.83
N LEU A 80 -2.77 12.21 16.08
CA LEU A 80 -3.62 13.14 16.82
C LEU A 80 -2.71 14.13 17.56
N TYR A 81 -2.65 15.37 17.10
CA TYR A 81 -1.92 16.42 17.80
C TYR A 81 -2.73 16.95 18.98
N ARG A 82 -2.05 17.26 20.08
CA ARG A 82 -2.66 17.91 21.23
C ARG A 82 -3.10 19.32 20.85
N ALA A 83 -4.34 19.68 21.18
CA ALA A 83 -4.90 21.00 21.00
C ALA A 83 -4.40 21.98 22.09
N ALA A 84 -4.63 23.28 21.88
CA ALA A 84 -4.18 24.33 22.79
C ALA A 84 -4.83 24.24 24.18
N ASP A 85 -6.06 23.72 24.28
CA ASP A 85 -6.77 23.44 25.53
C ASP A 85 -6.25 22.17 26.25
N GLY A 86 -5.27 21.49 25.65
CA GLY A 86 -4.65 20.29 26.19
C GLY A 86 -5.37 18.98 25.83
N SER A 87 -6.49 19.02 25.12
CA SER A 87 -7.22 17.84 24.65
C SER A 87 -6.59 17.22 23.40
N PHE A 88 -7.03 16.01 23.04
CA PHE A 88 -6.74 15.39 21.74
C PHE A 88 -8.04 15.25 20.94
N PRO A 89 -7.98 15.39 19.60
CA PRO A 89 -9.14 15.09 18.77
C PRO A 89 -9.57 13.63 18.93
N PRO A 90 -10.85 13.31 18.65
CA PRO A 90 -11.34 11.94 18.78
C PRO A 90 -10.60 10.99 17.85
N LEU A 91 -10.41 9.76 18.32
CA LEU A 91 -9.79 8.69 17.55
C LEU A 91 -10.68 8.34 16.34
N PRO A 92 -10.14 8.32 15.11
CA PRO A 92 -10.92 7.88 13.95
C PRO A 92 -11.44 6.45 14.10
N GLY A 93 -12.65 6.19 13.59
CA GLY A 93 -13.27 4.88 13.65
C GLY A 93 -12.37 3.76 13.11
N GLY A 94 -12.35 2.61 13.79
CA GLY A 94 -11.53 1.46 13.41
C GLY A 94 -10.01 1.62 13.62
N CYS A 95 -9.57 2.72 14.23
CA CYS A 95 -8.16 2.94 14.58
C CYS A 95 -7.88 2.64 16.07
N ARG A 96 -6.60 2.60 16.42
CA ARG A 96 -6.07 2.41 17.78
C ARG A 96 -4.96 3.41 18.05
N CYS A 97 -4.86 3.89 19.28
CA CYS A 97 -3.74 4.71 19.73
C CYS A 97 -2.47 3.87 19.86
N GLY A 98 -1.35 4.45 19.44
CA GLY A 98 0.00 3.99 19.75
C GLY A 98 0.65 4.86 20.82
N ALA A 99 1.95 5.07 20.72
CA ALA A 99 2.69 5.89 21.68
C ALA A 99 2.26 7.37 21.64
N ARG A 100 2.20 7.99 22.81
CA ARG A 100 2.21 9.45 22.96
C ARG A 100 3.66 9.92 22.88
N LEU A 101 3.89 10.93 22.05
CA LEU A 101 5.20 11.47 21.74
C LEU A 101 5.19 12.98 21.98
N CYS A 102 6.36 13.51 22.32
CA CYS A 102 6.58 14.93 22.51
C CYS A 102 7.84 15.33 21.73
N ASP A 103 7.76 16.40 20.96
CA ASP A 103 8.94 17.03 20.37
C ASP A 103 9.68 17.79 21.48
N PRO A 104 10.92 17.39 21.85
CA PRO A 104 11.66 18.03 22.94
C PRO A 104 12.01 19.50 22.65
N ARG A 105 11.95 19.96 21.40
CA ARG A 105 12.26 21.35 21.03
C ARG A 105 11.05 22.26 21.11
N SER A 106 9.93 21.84 20.52
CA SER A 106 8.72 22.66 20.48
C SER A 106 7.73 22.38 21.62
N GLY A 107 7.94 21.31 22.38
CA GLY A 107 6.97 20.81 23.36
C GLY A 107 5.69 20.25 22.72
N ARG A 108 5.63 20.15 21.38
CA ARG A 108 4.44 19.70 20.67
C ARG A 108 4.22 18.22 20.94
N GLU A 109 3.00 17.88 21.36
CA GLU A 109 2.62 16.51 21.67
C GLU A 109 1.70 15.91 20.61
N TRP A 110 1.86 14.62 20.35
CA TRP A 110 0.95 13.86 19.50
C TRP A 110 0.83 12.40 19.90
N ILE A 111 -0.27 11.77 19.51
CA ILE A 111 -0.51 10.34 19.65
C ILE A 111 -0.38 9.69 18.27
N GLN A 112 0.42 8.62 18.18
CA GLN A 112 0.45 7.78 16.99
C GLN A 112 -0.90 7.11 16.77
N VAL A 113 -1.37 7.04 15.53
CA VAL A 113 -2.61 6.35 15.19
C VAL A 113 -2.33 5.20 14.25
N ARG A 114 -2.87 4.04 14.58
CA ARG A 114 -2.76 2.82 13.77
C ARG A 114 -4.15 2.37 13.32
N GLY A 115 -4.32 2.20 12.02
CA GLY A 115 -5.48 1.57 11.41
C GLY A 115 -5.23 0.10 11.09
N ARG A 116 -6.20 -0.52 10.44
CA ARG A 116 -6.12 -1.88 9.95
C ARG A 116 -6.72 -1.95 8.56
N THR A 117 -5.99 -2.54 7.62
CA THR A 117 -6.49 -2.82 6.27
C THR A 117 -6.65 -4.32 6.11
N ARG A 118 -7.90 -4.77 5.90
CA ARG A 118 -8.21 -6.17 5.61
C ARG A 118 -7.85 -6.48 4.16
N LEU A 119 -7.28 -7.65 3.89
CA LEU A 119 -6.92 -8.13 2.56
C LEU A 119 -7.55 -9.51 2.41
N ALA A 120 -8.53 -9.64 1.51
CA ALA A 120 -9.34 -10.87 1.45
C ALA A 120 -8.64 -12.01 0.68
N ASP A 121 -7.83 -11.67 -0.31
CA ASP A 121 -7.25 -12.59 -1.29
C ASP A 121 -5.88 -12.05 -1.77
N LEU A 122 -5.19 -12.86 -2.58
CA LEU A 122 -3.86 -12.55 -3.11
C LEU A 122 -3.86 -11.31 -4.03
N ASP A 123 -4.94 -11.06 -4.78
CA ASP A 123 -5.08 -9.86 -5.62
C ASP A 123 -5.09 -8.59 -4.78
N GLN A 124 -5.94 -8.54 -3.74
CA GLN A 124 -6.01 -7.40 -2.83
C GLN A 124 -4.68 -7.19 -2.11
N ALA A 125 -4.03 -8.28 -1.72
CA ALA A 125 -2.73 -8.26 -1.08
C ALA A 125 -1.66 -7.64 -2.00
N LEU A 126 -1.61 -8.09 -3.26
CA LEU A 126 -0.73 -7.56 -4.28
C LEU A 126 -0.99 -6.08 -4.52
N VAL A 127 -2.24 -5.69 -4.79
CA VAL A 127 -2.60 -4.29 -5.04
C VAL A 127 -2.15 -3.40 -3.88
N TRP A 128 -2.47 -3.78 -2.64
CA TRP A 128 -2.15 -2.95 -1.48
C TRP A 128 -0.64 -2.81 -1.28
N ILE A 129 0.10 -3.91 -1.18
CA ILE A 129 1.53 -3.82 -0.87
C ILE A 129 2.33 -3.21 -2.02
N PHE A 130 2.00 -3.54 -3.27
CA PHE A 130 2.68 -2.96 -4.41
C PHE A 130 2.46 -1.45 -4.45
N THR A 131 1.22 -1.00 -4.24
CA THR A 131 0.92 0.44 -4.31
C THR A 131 1.56 1.20 -3.14
N HIS A 132 1.62 0.61 -1.94
CA HIS A 132 2.40 1.16 -0.84
C HIS A 132 3.87 1.41 -1.27
N GLU A 133 4.55 0.40 -1.81
CA GLU A 133 5.96 0.58 -2.24
C GLU A 133 6.13 1.48 -3.46
N ALA A 134 5.18 1.43 -4.40
CA ALA A 134 5.19 2.28 -5.58
C ALA A 134 5.00 3.76 -5.21
N PHE A 135 4.24 4.08 -4.15
CA PHE A 135 4.12 5.44 -3.65
C PHE A 135 5.50 6.04 -3.33
N HIS A 136 6.37 5.29 -2.66
CA HIS A 136 7.72 5.78 -2.34
C HIS A 136 8.53 6.15 -3.58
N PHE A 137 8.48 5.30 -4.62
CA PHE A 137 9.12 5.58 -5.91
C PHE A 137 8.50 6.80 -6.61
N LEU A 138 7.18 6.80 -6.78
CA LEU A 138 6.46 7.85 -7.49
C LEU A 138 6.61 9.19 -6.77
N ARG A 139 6.61 9.18 -5.44
CA ARG A 139 6.79 10.39 -4.64
C ARG A 139 8.22 10.90 -4.69
N ALA A 140 9.23 10.02 -4.59
CA ALA A 140 10.63 10.39 -4.73
C ALA A 140 10.96 10.97 -6.12
N THR A 141 10.24 10.54 -7.16
CA THR A 141 10.33 11.08 -8.53
C THR A 141 9.32 12.20 -8.81
N ARG A 142 8.61 12.69 -7.79
CA ARG A 142 7.64 13.80 -7.86
C ARG A 142 6.45 13.61 -8.81
N GLN A 143 6.11 12.37 -9.12
CA GLN A 143 4.98 12.02 -10.01
C GLN A 143 3.63 12.03 -9.29
N VAL A 144 3.62 11.94 -7.95
CA VAL A 144 2.43 12.07 -7.11
C VAL A 144 2.66 13.13 -6.03
N PRO A 145 1.60 13.83 -5.56
CA PRO A 145 1.72 14.85 -4.51
C PRO A 145 2.06 14.24 -3.14
N GLY A 146 2.40 15.11 -2.18
CA GLY A 146 2.54 14.73 -0.77
C GLY A 146 3.97 14.70 -0.23
N ARG A 147 4.20 13.98 0.86
CA ARG A 147 5.49 13.69 1.51
C ARG A 147 5.79 12.20 1.43
N ASN A 148 7.06 11.87 1.21
CA ASN A 148 7.51 10.49 1.15
C ASN A 148 7.56 9.88 2.57
N THR A 149 6.40 9.51 3.10
CA THR A 149 6.21 8.97 4.44
C THR A 149 5.31 7.75 4.39
N GLU A 150 5.48 6.88 5.36
CA GLU A 150 4.67 5.66 5.52
C GLU A 150 3.17 5.94 5.68
N ILE A 151 2.79 7.06 6.34
CA ILE A 151 1.38 7.43 6.50
C ILE A 151 0.74 7.72 5.14
N GLU A 152 1.46 8.42 4.27
CA GLU A 152 0.95 8.73 2.94
C GLU A 152 0.99 7.50 2.01
N ALA A 153 2.01 6.65 2.14
CA ALA A 153 2.06 5.37 1.43
C ALA A 153 0.87 4.47 1.80
N ASP A 154 0.56 4.32 3.09
CA ASP A 154 -0.59 3.57 3.57
C ASP A 154 -1.93 4.17 3.11
N THR A 155 -2.04 5.50 3.12
CA THR A 155 -3.24 6.21 2.65
C THR A 155 -3.45 6.01 1.15
N TRP A 156 -2.37 6.10 0.36
CA TRP A 156 -2.43 5.89 -1.08
C TRP A 156 -2.77 4.43 -1.43
N ALA A 157 -2.16 3.47 -0.72
CA ALA A 157 -2.42 2.05 -0.88
C ALA A 157 -3.88 1.69 -0.55
N ASP A 158 -4.44 2.26 0.51
CA ASP A 158 -5.85 2.08 0.87
C ASP A 158 -6.79 2.64 -0.19
N ALA A 159 -6.47 3.80 -0.78
CA ALA A 159 -7.25 4.38 -1.87
C ALA A 159 -7.21 3.50 -3.14
N GLN A 160 -6.03 2.98 -3.50
CA GLN A 160 -5.89 2.07 -4.64
C GLN A 160 -6.64 0.75 -4.40
N LEU A 161 -6.56 0.19 -3.20
CA LEU A 161 -7.30 -1.02 -2.83
C LEU A 161 -8.82 -0.79 -2.87
N ALA A 162 -9.30 0.38 -2.41
CA ALA A 162 -10.72 0.73 -2.48
C ALA A 162 -11.21 0.83 -3.93
N ALA A 163 -10.43 1.47 -4.81
CA ALA A 163 -10.73 1.57 -6.24
C ALA A 163 -10.73 0.20 -6.93
N PHE A 164 -9.74 -0.65 -6.63
CA PHE A 164 -9.68 -2.03 -7.13
C PHE A 164 -10.93 -2.83 -6.73
N ARG A 165 -11.35 -2.74 -5.46
CA ARG A 165 -12.56 -3.41 -4.98
C ARG A 165 -13.83 -2.92 -5.67
N ALA A 166 -13.92 -1.62 -5.96
CA ALA A 166 -15.06 -1.06 -6.67
C ALA A 166 -15.10 -1.56 -8.12
N ALA A 167 -13.95 -1.59 -8.81
CA ALA A 167 -13.84 -2.10 -10.17
C ALA A 167 -14.24 -3.59 -10.26
N ARG A 168 -13.76 -4.42 -9.33
CA ARG A 168 -14.13 -5.85 -9.27
C ARG A 168 -15.63 -6.08 -9.10
N ARG A 169 -16.27 -5.33 -8.19
CA ARG A 169 -17.73 -5.40 -8.01
C ARG A 169 -18.50 -5.01 -9.28
N GLY A 170 -18.03 -3.99 -9.99
CA GLY A 170 -18.65 -3.55 -11.25
C GLY A 170 -18.55 -4.59 -12.37
N GLN A 171 -17.45 -5.36 -12.41
CA GLN A 171 -17.28 -6.47 -13.36
C GLN A 171 -18.21 -7.65 -13.04
N ASP A 172 -18.39 -7.98 -11.76
CA ASP A 172 -19.29 -9.05 -11.33
C ASP A 172 -20.77 -8.71 -11.60
N SER A 173 -21.16 -7.43 -11.45
CA SER A 173 -22.52 -6.98 -11.76
C SER A 173 -22.85 -6.89 -13.27
N GLY A 174 -21.84 -6.92 -14.14
CA GLY A 174 -21.99 -6.86 -15.59
C GLY A 174 -22.07 -8.23 -16.27
N ARG A 175 -21.85 -9.33 -15.53
CA ARG A 175 -22.11 -10.70 -16.00
C ARG A 175 -23.60 -11.01 -15.82
N VAL A 176 -24.44 -10.47 -16.69
CA VAL A 176 -25.78 -11.04 -16.91
C VAL A 176 -25.56 -12.39 -17.60
N ILE A 177 -26.09 -13.44 -17.02
CA ILE A 177 -26.13 -14.78 -17.61
C ILE A 177 -27.02 -14.65 -18.84
N GLU A 178 -26.45 -14.71 -20.04
CA GLU A 178 -27.25 -15.01 -21.23
C GLU A 178 -27.70 -16.46 -21.07
N ASP A 179 -28.98 -16.64 -20.76
CA ASP A 179 -29.62 -17.96 -20.81
C ASP A 179 -29.52 -18.47 -22.25
N PRO A 180 -29.01 -19.69 -22.49
CA PRO A 180 -29.15 -20.31 -23.79
C PRO A 180 -30.61 -20.74 -23.96
N GLU A 181 -31.29 -20.18 -24.96
CA GLU A 181 -32.51 -20.76 -25.54
C GLU A 181 -32.24 -22.13 -26.18
#